data_AF-A0A7D5MHR5-F1
#
_entry.id   AF-A0A7D5MHR5-F1
#
_cell.length_a   1.000
_cell.length_b   1.000
_cell.length_c   1.000
_cell.angle_alpha   90.00
_cell.angle_beta   90.00
_cell.angle_gamma   90.00
#
_symmetry.space_group_name_H-M   'P 1'
#
loop_
_entity.id
_entity.type
_entity.pdbx_description
1 polymer ?
#
loop_
_entity_poly.entity_id
_entity_poly.type
_entity_poly.pdbx_seq_one_letter_code
_entity_poly.pdbx_strand_id
1 'polypeptide(L)'
;MEDDYIQSLKGVDIDFVDNSARMLRLASGRRLGPLNVQFRQENIFDFMSSGQYDVIFTSFLFDNFEAEECRALFDRLDGLLMHGGRWLNCDFSINNRYGAWWKKTILSLMHHFSIVWRESAPDHLLKISISLKEVGMCWNMRSICICIFFRAKCSVR
;
A
#
# COMPACT_ATOMS: atom_id res chain seq x y z
N MET A 1 -2.36 -25.50 -9.54
CA MET A 1 -2.25 -24.68 -8.32
C MET A 1 -1.80 -23.26 -8.63
N GLU A 2 -0.57 -22.99 -9.08
CA GLU A 2 -0.14 -21.61 -9.46
C GLU A 2 -1.04 -20.98 -10.54
N ASP A 3 -1.36 -21.75 -11.60
CA ASP A 3 -2.21 -21.28 -12.70
C ASP A 3 -3.68 -21.01 -12.28
N ASP A 4 -4.19 -21.74 -11.29
CA ASP A 4 -5.55 -21.58 -10.76
C ASP A 4 -5.68 -20.27 -9.97
N TYR A 5 -4.67 -19.93 -9.17
CA TYR A 5 -4.61 -18.66 -8.43
C TYR A 5 -4.52 -17.46 -9.38
N ILE A 6 -3.67 -17.54 -10.42
CA ILE A 6 -3.57 -16.47 -11.41
C ILE A 6 -4.89 -16.29 -12.16
N GLN A 7 -5.60 -17.38 -12.49
CA GLN A 7 -6.91 -17.31 -13.10
C GLN A 7 -7.96 -16.66 -12.18
N SER A 8 -7.89 -16.88 -10.86
CA SER A 8 -8.80 -16.26 -9.88
C SER A 8 -8.67 -14.73 -9.80
N LEU A 9 -7.54 -14.17 -10.25
CA LEU A 9 -7.28 -12.73 -10.26
C LEU A 9 -7.85 -12.02 -11.50
N LYS A 10 -8.42 -12.76 -12.47
CA LYS A 10 -9.08 -12.15 -13.64
C LYS A 10 -10.30 -11.34 -13.22
N GLY A 11 -10.36 -10.08 -13.66
CA GLY A 11 -11.48 -9.18 -13.37
C GLY A 11 -11.35 -8.44 -12.03
N VAL A 12 -10.19 -8.55 -11.37
CA VAL A 12 -9.83 -7.66 -10.26
C VAL A 12 -9.31 -6.35 -10.85
N ASP A 13 -10.03 -5.27 -10.58
CA ASP A 13 -9.64 -3.90 -10.89
C ASP A 13 -8.89 -3.32 -9.67
N ILE A 14 -7.77 -2.66 -9.91
CA ILE A 14 -6.92 -2.10 -8.86
C ILE A 14 -6.64 -0.62 -9.15
N ASP A 15 -6.90 0.27 -8.19
CA ASP A 15 -6.33 1.61 -8.21
C ASP A 15 -5.08 1.62 -7.34
N PHE A 16 -3.93 1.85 -7.95
CA PHE A 16 -2.65 2.01 -7.27
C PHE A 16 -2.35 3.50 -7.17
N VAL A 17 -2.41 4.04 -5.95
CA VAL A 17 -2.29 5.48 -5.67
C VAL A 17 -1.01 5.75 -4.92
N ASP A 18 -0.20 6.66 -5.47
CA ASP A 18 1.07 7.10 -4.89
C ASP A 18 1.36 8.53 -5.37
N ASN A 19 1.91 9.39 -4.52
CA ASN A 19 2.26 10.75 -4.92
C ASN A 19 3.52 10.79 -5.80
N SER A 20 4.33 9.74 -5.78
CA SER A 20 5.62 9.63 -6.45
C SER A 20 5.50 9.04 -7.84
N ALA A 21 5.70 9.87 -8.86
CA ALA A 21 5.82 9.44 -10.25
C ALA A 21 6.86 8.31 -10.43
N ARG A 22 7.95 8.34 -9.65
CA ARG A 22 9.01 7.31 -9.72
C ARG A 22 8.49 5.97 -9.23
N MET A 23 7.78 5.94 -8.10
CA MET A 23 7.24 4.70 -7.55
C MET A 23 6.21 4.08 -8.47
N LEU A 24 5.34 4.90 -9.09
CA LEU A 24 4.37 4.43 -10.08
C LEU A 24 5.04 3.81 -11.30
N ARG A 25 6.10 4.44 -11.85
CA ARG A 25 6.88 3.86 -12.97
C ARG A 25 7.50 2.52 -12.60
N LEU A 26 8.01 2.38 -11.38
CA LEU A 26 8.61 1.13 -10.91
C LEU A 26 7.58 0.03 -10.67
N ALA A 27 6.39 0.40 -10.20
CA ALA A 27 5.30 -0.54 -9.97
C ALA A 27 4.70 -1.02 -11.30
N SER A 28 4.50 -0.11 -12.27
CA SER A 28 3.94 -0.44 -13.58
C SER A 28 4.89 -1.24 -14.47
N GLY A 29 6.21 -1.14 -14.26
CA GLY A 29 7.21 -1.94 -14.97
C GLY A 29 7.28 -3.42 -14.54
N ARG A 30 6.45 -3.88 -13.59
CA ARG A 30 6.45 -5.26 -13.09
C ARG A 30 5.49 -6.15 -13.87
N ARG A 31 5.68 -7.48 -13.77
CA ARG A 31 4.70 -8.45 -14.28
C ARG A 31 3.48 -8.45 -13.36
N LEU A 32 2.38 -7.85 -13.81
CA LEU A 32 1.12 -7.71 -13.06
C LEU A 32 0.14 -8.87 -13.29
N GLY A 33 0.46 -9.81 -14.17
CA GLY A 33 -0.44 -10.91 -14.51
C GLY A 33 -1.75 -10.40 -15.14
N PRO A 34 -2.90 -11.00 -14.81
CA PRO A 34 -4.21 -10.62 -15.37
C PRO A 34 -4.91 -9.48 -14.62
N LEU A 35 -4.23 -8.82 -13.69
CA LEU A 35 -4.79 -7.70 -12.92
C LEU A 35 -4.98 -6.48 -13.81
N ASN A 36 -6.10 -5.79 -13.66
CA ASN A 36 -6.34 -4.51 -14.32
C ASN A 36 -5.95 -3.38 -13.36
N VAL A 37 -4.74 -2.85 -13.49
CA VAL A 37 -4.19 -1.85 -12.57
C VAL A 37 -4.20 -0.46 -13.19
N GLN A 38 -4.85 0.49 -12.55
CA GLN A 38 -4.77 1.92 -12.83
C GLN A 38 -3.78 2.59 -11.88
N PHE A 39 -2.71 3.16 -12.44
CA PHE A 39 -1.72 3.89 -11.67
C PHE A 39 -2.11 5.38 -11.60
N ARG A 40 -2.31 5.89 -10.38
CA ARG A 40 -2.81 7.25 -10.13
C ARG A 40 -1.79 8.05 -9.33
N GLN A 41 -1.21 9.06 -9.97
CA GLN A 41 -0.27 9.98 -9.33
C GLN A 41 -1.01 11.09 -8.59
N GLU A 42 -1.43 10.81 -7.37
CA GLU A 42 -2.28 11.70 -6.59
C GLU A 42 -1.80 11.74 -5.13
N ASN A 43 -2.04 12.87 -4.48
CA ASN A 43 -1.94 12.93 -3.03
C ASN A 43 -3.10 12.13 -2.44
N ILE A 44 -2.82 11.25 -1.48
CA ILE A 44 -3.84 10.40 -0.88
C ILE A 44 -4.91 11.20 -0.13
N PHE A 45 -4.55 12.37 0.41
CA PHE A 45 -5.51 13.30 1.03
C PHE A 45 -6.41 13.99 0.01
N ASP A 46 -6.10 13.92 -1.29
CA ASP A 46 -6.89 14.51 -2.36
C ASP A 46 -7.55 13.45 -3.25
N PHE A 47 -7.20 12.17 -3.04
CA PHE A 47 -7.66 11.04 -3.82
C PHE A 47 -9.19 10.90 -3.80
N MET A 48 -9.78 10.89 -4.98
CA MET A 48 -11.21 10.70 -5.18
C MET A 48 -11.45 9.44 -6.02
N SER A 49 -12.40 8.62 -5.60
CA SER A 49 -12.87 7.48 -6.38
C SER A 49 -14.26 7.73 -6.96
N SER A 50 -14.53 7.13 -8.11
CA SER A 50 -15.87 7.11 -8.72
C SER A 50 -16.77 6.01 -8.13
N GLY A 51 -16.28 5.22 -7.18
CA GLY A 51 -17.05 4.18 -6.50
C GLY A 51 -16.44 3.72 -5.18
N GLN A 52 -16.98 2.63 -4.65
CA GLN A 52 -16.47 1.98 -3.44
C GLN A 52 -15.58 0.78 -3.77
N TYR A 53 -14.78 0.37 -2.78
CA TYR A 53 -13.82 -0.73 -2.86
C TYR A 53 -14.20 -1.88 -1.95
N ASP A 54 -13.94 -3.11 -2.42
CA ASP A 54 -14.06 -4.33 -1.64
C ASP A 54 -12.90 -4.46 -0.65
N VAL A 55 -11.71 -4.00 -1.04
CA VAL A 55 -10.52 -4.02 -0.18
C VAL A 55 -9.74 -2.73 -0.33
N ILE A 56 -9.33 -2.17 0.81
CA ILE A 56 -8.35 -1.09 0.89
C ILE A 56 -7.09 -1.65 1.54
N PHE A 57 -5.93 -1.46 0.91
CA PHE A 57 -4.64 -1.88 1.43
C PHE A 57 -3.72 -0.67 1.62
N THR A 58 -3.33 -0.43 2.86
CA THR A 58 -2.42 0.66 3.26
C THR A 58 -1.11 0.07 3.77
N SER A 59 -0.05 0.18 2.98
CA SER A 59 1.28 -0.30 3.39
C SER A 59 2.16 0.85 3.84
N PHE A 60 2.44 0.90 5.13
CA PHE A 60 3.26 1.92 5.81
C PHE A 60 2.72 3.33 5.61
N LEU A 61 1.40 3.49 5.43
CA LEU A 61 0.82 4.78 5.06
C LEU A 61 0.79 5.73 6.25
N PHE A 62 0.20 5.28 7.36
CA PHE A 62 -0.06 6.14 8.51
C PHE A 62 1.20 6.46 9.32
N ASP A 63 2.25 5.65 9.17
CA ASP A 63 3.56 5.93 9.77
C ASP A 63 4.20 7.25 9.27
N ASN A 64 3.63 7.93 8.26
CA ASN A 64 4.18 9.18 7.71
C ASN A 64 3.40 10.43 8.10
N PHE A 65 2.34 10.30 8.88
CA PHE A 65 1.42 11.40 9.19
C PHE A 65 1.21 11.52 10.70
N GLU A 66 0.86 12.72 11.15
CA GLU A 66 0.51 12.95 12.54
C GLU A 66 -0.87 12.35 12.88
N ALA A 67 -1.19 12.22 14.17
CA ALA A 67 -2.40 11.52 14.62
C ALA A 67 -3.70 12.12 14.06
N GLU A 68 -3.79 13.45 13.98
CA GLU A 68 -4.94 14.16 13.43
C GLU A 68 -5.11 13.88 11.93
N GLU A 69 -4.00 13.90 11.19
CA GLU A 69 -3.95 13.60 9.76
C GLU A 69 -4.33 12.14 9.49
N CYS A 70 -3.83 11.21 10.32
CA CYS A 70 -4.17 9.80 10.23
C CYS A 70 -5.67 9.57 10.43
N ARG A 71 -6.27 10.25 11.42
CA ARG A 71 -7.71 10.14 11.69
C ARG A 71 -8.54 10.67 10.53
N ALA A 72 -8.21 11.86 10.03
CA ALA A 72 -8.91 12.45 8.89
C ALA A 72 -8.79 11.58 7.63
N LEU A 73 -7.60 11.02 7.39
CA LEU A 73 -7.35 10.12 6.26
C LEU A 73 -8.10 8.80 6.42
N PHE A 74 -8.09 8.22 7.62
CA PHE A 74 -8.81 6.99 7.92
C PHE A 74 -10.31 7.15 7.65
N ASP A 75 -10.94 8.18 8.22
CA ASP A 75 -12.38 8.43 8.05
C ASP A 75 -12.76 8.60 6.56
N ARG A 76 -11.90 9.28 5.78
CA ARG A 76 -12.11 9.46 4.34
C ARG A 76 -12.03 8.14 3.59
N LEU A 77 -10.98 7.37 3.82
CA LEU A 77 -10.76 6.10 3.12
C LEU A 77 -11.78 5.04 3.54
N ASP A 78 -12.22 5.04 4.80
CA ASP A 78 -13.29 4.16 5.29
C ASP A 78 -14.60 4.41 4.54
N GLY A 79 -14.92 5.68 4.24
CA GLY A 79 -16.05 6.05 3.38
C GLY A 79 -15.97 5.53 1.93
N LEU A 80 -14.76 5.18 1.45
CA LEU A 80 -14.57 4.53 0.15
C LEU A 80 -14.69 3.01 0.22
N LEU A 81 -14.72 2.41 1.41
CA LEU A 81 -14.92 0.99 1.59
C LEU A 81 -16.42 0.67 1.48
N MET A 82 -16.77 -0.38 0.74
CA MET A 82 -18.15 -0.84 0.71
C MET A 82 -18.55 -1.47 2.04
N HIS A 83 -19.84 -1.60 2.30
CA HIS A 83 -20.32 -2.32 3.47
C HIS A 83 -19.84 -3.79 3.44
N GLY A 84 -19.11 -4.21 4.48
CA GLY A 84 -18.50 -5.55 4.55
C GLY A 84 -17.18 -5.69 3.78
N GLY A 85 -16.66 -4.60 3.21
CA GLY A 85 -15.31 -4.55 2.65
C GLY A 85 -14.24 -4.74 3.72
N ARG A 86 -13.00 -4.99 3.30
CA ARG A 86 -11.87 -5.25 4.20
C ARG A 86 -10.80 -4.18 4.10
N TRP A 87 -10.36 -3.69 5.25
CA TRP A 87 -9.16 -2.89 5.36
C TRP A 87 -7.97 -3.78 5.76
N LEU A 88 -6.92 -3.77 4.94
CA LEU A 88 -5.65 -4.40 5.23
C LEU A 88 -4.63 -3.30 5.55
N ASN A 89 -4.23 -3.19 6.82
CA ASN A 89 -3.22 -2.21 7.24
C ASN A 89 -1.90 -2.91 7.60
N CYS A 90 -0.79 -2.33 7.13
CA CYS A 90 0.56 -2.80 7.44
C CYS A 90 1.43 -1.61 7.88
N ASP A 91 1.34 -1.25 9.16
CA ASP A 91 2.15 -0.21 9.80
C ASP A 91 2.90 -0.75 11.03
N PHE A 92 3.84 0.01 11.59
CA PHE A 92 4.57 -0.40 12.79
C PHE A 92 3.72 -0.24 14.06
N SER A 93 3.55 -1.33 14.82
CA SER A 93 2.92 -1.29 16.16
C SER A 93 3.94 -1.32 17.30
N ILE A 94 3.91 -0.28 18.14
CA ILE A 94 4.76 -0.17 19.35
C ILE A 94 4.07 -0.84 20.56
N ASN A 95 2.82 -1.31 20.41
CA ASN A 95 1.93 -1.70 21.51
C ASN A 95 2.27 -3.04 22.22
N ASN A 96 3.49 -3.57 22.06
CA ASN A 96 3.91 -4.81 22.74
C ASN A 96 4.95 -4.50 23.82
N ARG A 97 4.81 -5.14 24.99
CA ARG A 97 5.69 -4.97 26.17
C ARG A 97 7.13 -5.42 25.89
N TYR A 98 7.37 -6.19 24.84
CA TYR A 98 8.69 -6.65 24.42
C TYR A 98 9.20 -5.90 23.20
N GLY A 99 10.46 -5.47 23.25
CA GLY A 99 11.16 -4.91 22.10
C GLY A 99 10.89 -3.44 21.79
N ALA A 100 10.29 -2.69 22.72
CA ALA A 100 9.95 -1.28 22.54
C ALA A 100 11.16 -0.40 22.15
N TRP A 101 12.36 -0.68 22.67
CA TRP A 101 13.55 0.11 22.37
C TRP A 101 14.04 -0.09 20.93
N TRP A 102 14.24 -1.34 20.48
CA TRP A 102 14.68 -1.58 19.09
C TRP A 102 13.60 -1.20 18.08
N LYS A 103 12.31 -1.34 18.41
CA LYS A 103 11.21 -0.84 17.57
C LYS A 103 11.28 0.68 17.41
N LYS A 104 11.48 1.42 18.51
CA LYS A 104 11.70 2.87 18.46
C LYS A 104 12.93 3.24 17.64
N THR A 105 14.02 2.49 17.75
CA THR A 105 15.22 2.71 16.93
C THR A 105 14.93 2.50 15.45
N ILE A 106 14.23 1.43 15.07
CA ILE A 106 13.85 1.16 13.68
C ILE A 106 12.90 2.24 13.15
N LEU A 107 11.88 2.63 13.92
CA LEU A 107 10.95 3.71 13.54
C LEU A 107 11.68 5.04 13.36
N SER A 108 12.58 5.39 14.28
CA SER A 108 13.38 6.61 14.17
C SER A 108 14.27 6.60 12.94
N LEU A 109 14.95 5.48 12.66
CA LEU A 109 15.76 5.31 11.45
C LEU A 109 14.91 5.41 10.19
N MET A 110 13.72 4.79 10.19
CA MET A 110 12.79 4.85 9.06
C MET A 110 12.32 6.28 8.79
N HIS A 111 11.93 7.03 9.82
CA HIS A 111 11.53 8.43 9.66
C HIS A 111 12.65 9.29 9.10
N HIS A 112 13.87 9.17 9.65
CA HIS A 112 15.03 9.92 9.15
C HIS A 112 15.35 9.52 7.71
N PHE A 113 15.21 8.23 7.37
CA PHE A 113 15.41 7.74 6.01
C PHE A 113 14.34 8.31 5.06
N SER A 114 13.06 8.30 5.43
CA SER A 114 11.97 8.86 4.61
C SER A 114 12.12 10.35 4.34
N ILE A 115 12.72 11.11 5.26
CA ILE A 115 13.01 12.54 5.09
C ILE A 115 14.20 12.74 4.14
N VAL A 116 15.34 12.10 4.42
CA VAL A 116 16.59 12.30 3.66
C VAL A 116 16.51 11.75 2.23
N TRP A 117 15.83 10.62 2.02
CA TRP A 117 15.85 9.93 0.73
C TRP A 117 14.74 10.36 -0.25
N ARG A 118 13.82 11.21 0.20
CA ARG A 118 12.82 11.87 -0.66
C ARG A 118 13.50 12.71 -1.75
N GLU A 119 14.73 13.15 -1.53
CA GLU A 119 15.46 14.07 -2.42
C GLU A 119 16.56 13.42 -3.29
N SER A 120 16.97 12.16 -3.08
CA SER A 120 18.27 11.70 -3.65
C SER A 120 18.41 10.27 -4.21
N ALA A 121 17.38 9.41 -4.22
CA ALA A 121 17.61 7.98 -4.56
C ALA A 121 17.74 7.70 -6.10
N PRO A 122 18.75 6.92 -6.56
CA PRO A 122 18.87 6.48 -7.96
C PRO A 122 18.04 5.21 -8.28
N ASP A 123 17.62 5.05 -9.55
CA ASP A 123 16.56 4.13 -10.01
C ASP A 123 16.86 2.61 -9.89
N HIS A 124 18.11 2.19 -9.64
CA HIS A 124 18.55 0.80 -9.83
C HIS A 124 18.51 -0.09 -8.56
N LEU A 125 18.10 0.43 -7.39
CA LEU A 125 18.20 -0.26 -6.10
C LEU A 125 16.89 -0.81 -5.52
N LEU A 126 15.83 -0.93 -6.32
CA LEU A 126 14.45 -1.13 -5.83
C LEU A 126 13.81 -2.43 -6.37
N LYS A 127 14.02 -3.56 -5.68
CA LYS A 127 13.22 -4.79 -5.84
C LYS A 127 12.22 -4.91 -4.69
N ILE A 128 10.97 -4.55 -4.92
CA ILE A 128 9.85 -4.84 -4.01
C ILE A 128 9.08 -6.02 -4.61
N SER A 129 9.12 -7.18 -3.95
CA SER A 129 8.29 -8.33 -4.32
C SER A 129 7.05 -8.30 -3.43
N ILE A 130 5.90 -8.01 -4.01
CA ILE A 130 4.61 -8.22 -3.35
C ILE A 130 4.27 -9.69 -3.58
N SER A 131 4.63 -10.55 -2.63
CA SER A 131 4.12 -11.91 -2.56
C SER A 131 3.07 -11.91 -1.46
N LEU A 132 1.79 -12.03 -1.83
CA LEU A 132 0.70 -12.35 -0.92
C LEU A 132 0.87 -13.81 -0.48
N LYS A 133 1.89 -14.05 0.35
CA LYS A 133 2.10 -15.32 1.04
C LYS A 133 2.02 -15.01 2.52
N GLU A 134 1.06 -15.66 3.17
CA GLU A 134 0.79 -15.61 4.60
C GLU A 134 2.06 -15.34 5.41
N VAL A 135 2.08 -14.18 6.06
CA VAL A 135 2.93 -13.76 7.18
C VAL A 135 4.25 -14.55 7.30
N GLY A 136 5.14 -14.35 6.34
CA GLY A 136 6.50 -14.88 6.35
C GLY A 136 7.47 -13.79 5.92
N MET A 137 7.94 -13.00 6.89
CA MET A 137 8.75 -11.79 6.69
C MET A 137 9.98 -12.05 5.81
N CYS A 138 10.12 -11.26 4.73
CA CYS A 138 11.37 -11.07 4.01
C CYS A 138 11.46 -9.60 3.59
N TRP A 139 12.31 -8.82 4.25
CA TRP A 139 12.42 -7.37 4.09
C TRP A 139 13.34 -7.00 2.91
N ASN A 140 12.87 -6.12 2.03
CA ASN A 140 13.74 -5.21 1.28
C ASN A 140 12.97 -3.90 1.01
N MET A 141 13.40 -2.84 1.67
CA MET A 141 12.63 -1.63 1.98
C MET A 141 13.36 -0.42 1.37
N ARG A 142 12.65 0.45 0.62
CA ARG A 142 13.15 1.79 0.18
C ARG A 142 12.04 2.62 -0.51
N SER A 143 11.32 3.39 0.30
CA SER A 143 10.28 4.40 0.00
C SER A 143 8.81 3.96 0.04
N ILE A 144 8.08 4.70 0.88
CA ILE A 144 6.72 4.62 1.43
C ILE A 144 5.98 5.87 0.90
N CYS A 145 4.74 5.90 0.40
CA CYS A 145 3.50 5.20 0.71
C CYS A 145 2.87 4.55 -0.52
N ILE A 146 2.44 3.30 -0.40
CA ILE A 146 1.66 2.62 -1.44
C ILE A 146 0.25 2.38 -0.88
N CYS A 147 -0.75 3.01 -1.49
CA CYS A 147 -2.14 2.67 -1.28
C CYS A 147 -2.64 1.86 -2.46
N ILE A 148 -3.12 0.65 -2.19
CA ILE A 148 -3.70 -0.21 -3.21
C ILE A 148 -5.17 -0.40 -2.87
N PHE A 149 -6.02 0.02 -3.78
CA PHE A 149 -7.45 -0.15 -3.67
C PHE A 149 -7.88 -1.25 -4.62
N PHE A 150 -8.68 -2.20 -4.14
CA PHE A 150 -9.19 -3.31 -4.95
C PHE A 150 -10.69 -3.16 -5.14
N ARG A 151 -11.10 -3.34 -6.39
CA ARG A 151 -12.49 -3.47 -6.77
C ARG A 151 -12.65 -4.77 -7.55
N ALA A 152 -13.42 -5.70 -7.00
CA ALA A 152 -13.84 -6.88 -7.75
C ALA A 152 -15.07 -6.52 -8.56
N LYS A 153 -15.06 -6.78 -9.87
CA LYS A 153 -16.33 -6.90 -10.59
C LYS A 153 -17.02 -8.16 -10.10
N CYS A 154 -17.94 -8.03 -9.15
CA CYS A 154 -18.95 -9.05 -8.93
C CYS A 154 -19.71 -9.23 -10.25
N SER A 155 -19.32 -10.25 -11.02
CA SER A 155 -20.15 -10.78 -12.08
C SER A 155 -21.29 -11.50 -11.39
N VAL A 156 -22.39 -10.77 -11.16
CA VAL A 156 -23.67 -11.37 -10.81
C VAL A 156 -24.05 -12.27 -11.98
N ARG A 157 -23.90 -13.58 -11.80
CA ARG A 157 -24.59 -14.58 -12.60
C ARG A 157 -25.93 -14.89 -11.95
#